data_AF-A0A0X3BLS6-F1
#
_entry.id   AF-A0A0X3BLS6-F1
#
_cell.length_a   1.000
_cell.length_b   1.000
_cell.length_c   1.000
_cell.angle_alpha   90.00
_cell.angle_beta   90.00
_cell.angle_gamma   90.00
#
_symmetry.space_group_name_H-M   'P 1'
#
loop_
_entity.id
_entity.type
_entity.pdbx_description
1 polymer ?
#
loop_
_entity_poly.entity_id
_entity_poly.type
_entity_poly.pdbx_seq_one_letter_code
_entity_poly.pdbx_strand_id
1 'polypeptide(L)'
;MRSAVQAAAGGVCILAGTVVALVLPGLNPWIPILLIPGGILLVAGAAMERMKTDEGPPDDERFRKIRAFACSYAWQASFGVLMLLLLLDITGTVRLSGREVLVLLLFLMGTSASAAEWHLLRKGDVG
;
A
#
# COMPACT_ATOMS: atom_id res chain seq x y z
N MET A 1 -19.42 8.60 3.60
CA MET A 1 -18.79 9.19 4.81
C MET A 1 -17.52 8.44 5.22
N ARG A 2 -17.52 7.09 5.23
CA ARG A 2 -16.36 6.26 5.59
C ARG A 2 -15.08 6.56 4.80
N SER A 3 -15.17 6.64 3.47
CA SER A 3 -14.03 6.97 2.59
C SER A 3 -13.44 8.37 2.85
N ALA A 4 -14.27 9.37 3.17
CA ALA A 4 -13.78 10.72 3.48
C ALA A 4 -13.00 10.77 4.80
N VAL A 5 -13.46 10.06 5.82
CA VAL A 5 -12.74 9.93 7.11
C VAL A 5 -11.42 9.19 6.91
N GLN A 6 -11.41 8.13 6.11
CA GLN A 6 -10.19 7.39 5.79
C GLN A 6 -9.16 8.25 5.04
N ALA A 7 -9.60 9.04 4.05
CA ALA A 7 -8.74 9.97 3.33
C ALA A 7 -8.17 11.05 4.27
N ALA A 8 -9.00 11.62 5.15
CA ALA A 8 -8.56 12.62 6.11
C ALA A 8 -7.53 12.05 7.10
N ALA A 9 -7.78 10.85 7.64
CA ALA A 9 -6.82 10.15 8.49
C ALA A 9 -5.50 9.89 7.76
N GLY A 10 -5.56 9.46 6.49
CA GLY A 10 -4.38 9.27 5.65
C GLY A 10 -3.58 10.56 5.44
N GLY A 11 -4.27 11.67 5.15
CA GLY A 11 -3.66 13.00 5.02
C GLY A 11 -2.99 13.47 6.31
N VAL A 12 -3.63 13.27 7.46
CA VAL A 12 -3.06 13.57 8.78
C VAL A 12 -1.81 12.74 9.04
N CYS A 13 -1.82 11.44 8.71
CA CYS A 13 -0.65 10.58 8.86
C CYS A 13 0.53 11.06 8.00
N ILE A 14 0.28 11.40 6.73
CA ILE A 14 1.33 11.93 5.84
C ILE A 14 1.90 13.22 6.41
N LEU A 15 1.05 14.18 6.77
CA LEU A 15 1.48 15.46 7.31
C LEU A 15 2.27 15.30 8.61
N ALA A 16 1.77 14.50 9.56
CA ALA A 16 2.47 14.24 10.82
C ALA A 16 3.83 13.57 10.57
N GLY A 17 3.89 12.58 9.68
CA GLY A 17 5.14 11.94 9.30
C GLY A 17 6.14 12.94 8.69
N THR A 18 5.70 13.78 7.76
CA THR A 18 6.55 14.80 7.13
C THR A 18 7.03 15.84 8.13
N VAL A 19 6.17 16.31 9.04
CA VAL A 19 6.57 17.24 10.13
C VAL A 19 7.64 16.61 11.01
N VAL A 20 7.47 15.35 11.42
CA VAL A 20 8.47 14.67 12.25
C VAL A 20 9.78 14.49 11.48
N ALA A 21 9.74 14.13 10.19
CA ALA A 21 10.94 13.97 9.37
C ALA A 21 11.74 15.27 9.19
N LEU A 22 11.06 16.40 8.98
CA LEU A 22 11.70 17.68 8.63
C LEU A 22 12.02 18.55 9.85
N VAL A 23 11.14 18.56 10.85
CA VAL A 23 11.23 19.46 12.01
C VAL A 23 11.85 18.74 13.22
N LEU A 24 11.67 17.44 13.34
CA LEU A 24 12.11 16.63 14.49
C LEU A 24 12.96 15.41 14.06
N PRO A 25 13.99 15.58 13.21
CA PRO A 25 14.74 14.47 12.62
C PRO A 25 15.44 13.57 13.65
N GLY A 26 15.71 14.08 14.86
CA GLY A 26 16.38 13.34 15.93
C GLY A 26 15.46 12.53 16.85
N LEU A 27 14.13 12.60 16.67
CA LEU A 27 13.17 12.03 17.63
C LEU A 27 13.10 10.50 17.51
N ASN A 28 12.68 10.01 16.34
CA ASN A 28 12.73 8.59 15.99
C ASN A 28 12.49 8.42 14.48
N PRO A 29 13.43 7.87 13.70
CA PRO A 29 13.28 7.70 12.26
C PRO A 29 12.14 6.75 11.87
N TRP A 30 11.70 5.86 12.77
CA TRP A 30 10.60 4.94 12.51
C TRP A 30 9.23 5.63 12.38
N ILE A 31 9.07 6.80 13.01
CA ILE A 31 7.81 7.55 12.96
C ILE A 31 7.46 7.96 11.52
N PRO A 32 8.32 8.69 10.78
CA PRO A 32 8.03 9.04 9.39
C PRO A 32 8.02 7.83 8.46
N ILE A 33 8.86 6.82 8.71
CA ILE A 33 8.91 5.58 7.91
C ILE A 33 7.56 4.84 7.93
N LEU A 34 6.83 4.88 9.05
CA LEU A 34 5.53 4.21 9.16
C LEU A 34 4.36 5.11 8.77
N LEU A 35 4.37 6.37 9.22
CA LEU A 35 3.24 7.29 9.05
C LEU A 35 3.04 7.71 7.59
N ILE A 36 4.12 8.02 6.87
CA ILE A 36 3.99 8.54 5.49
C ILE A 36 3.41 7.46 4.57
N PRO A 37 4.00 6.26 4.46
CA PRO A 37 3.50 5.30 3.50
C PRO A 37 2.20 4.63 3.98
N GLY A 38 1.97 4.56 5.30
CA GLY A 38 0.67 4.15 5.86
C GLY A 38 -0.44 5.14 5.52
N GLY A 39 -0.15 6.44 5.58
CA GLY A 39 -1.08 7.48 5.17
C GLY A 39 -1.38 7.45 3.67
N ILE A 40 -0.37 7.17 2.82
CA ILE A 40 -0.56 6.97 1.38
C ILE A 40 -1.53 5.80 1.12
N LEU A 41 -1.37 4.67 1.82
CA LEU A 41 -2.27 3.52 1.68
C LEU A 41 -3.71 3.86 2.07
N LEU A 42 -3.92 4.63 3.14
CA LEU A 42 -5.25 5.07 3.55
C LEU A 42 -5.91 5.96 2.49
N VAL A 43 -5.17 6.92 1.94
CA VAL A 43 -5.66 7.80 0.86
C VAL A 43 -5.98 6.99 -0.40
N ALA A 44 -5.09 6.07 -0.80
CA ALA A 44 -5.30 5.21 -1.96
C ALA A 44 -6.54 4.32 -1.80
N GLY A 45 -6.72 3.71 -0.63
CA GLY A 45 -7.91 2.90 -0.33
C GLY A 45 -9.21 3.73 -0.33
N ALA A 46 -9.17 4.96 0.18
CA ALA A 46 -10.31 5.87 0.14
C ALA A 46 -10.69 6.29 -1.29
N ALA A 47 -9.69 6.53 -2.14
CA ALA A 47 -9.90 6.81 -3.56
C ALA A 47 -10.52 5.62 -4.29
N MET A 48 -10.08 4.39 -3.99
CA MET A 48 -10.68 3.18 -4.56
C MET A 48 -12.12 2.97 -4.10
N GLU A 49 -12.42 3.21 -2.83
CA GLU A 49 -13.80 3.12 -2.32
C GLU A 49 -14.73 4.13 -3.02
N ARG A 50 -14.22 5.32 -3.34
CA ARG A 50 -14.96 6.32 -4.14
C ARG A 50 -15.22 5.83 -5.56
N MET A 51 -14.20 5.33 -6.26
CA MET A 51 -14.35 4.79 -7.62
C MET A 51 -15.39 3.67 -7.68
N LYS A 52 -15.42 2.79 -6.68
CA LYS A 52 -16.44 1.72 -6.59
C LYS A 52 -17.85 2.25 -6.41
N THR A 53 -18.02 3.33 -5.64
CA THR A 53 -19.34 3.93 -5.38
C THR A 53 -19.91 4.59 -6.63
N ASP A 54 -19.05 5.11 -7.52
CA ASP A 54 -19.46 5.72 -8.79
C ASP A 54 -19.88 4.68 -9.85
N GLU A 55 -19.44 3.42 -9.74
CA GLU A 55 -19.67 2.36 -10.73
C GLU A 55 -20.94 1.50 -10.51
N GLY A 56 -21.74 1.76 -9.47
CA GLY A 56 -22.97 1.00 -9.17
C GLY A 56 -22.86 0.10 -7.92
N PRO A 57 -23.81 -0.83 -7.70
CA PRO A 57 -23.91 -1.61 -6.46
C PRO A 57 -22.59 -2.33 -6.12
N PRO A 58 -22.07 -2.22 -4.88
CA PRO A 58 -20.69 -2.61 -4.56
C PRO A 58 -20.44 -4.13 -4.50
N ASP A 59 -21.49 -4.94 -4.63
CA ASP A 59 -21.49 -6.36 -4.29
C ASP A 59 -21.63 -7.28 -5.51
N ASP A 60 -21.33 -6.74 -6.69
CA ASP A 60 -21.25 -7.52 -7.91
C ASP A 60 -20.05 -8.46 -7.88
N GLU A 61 -20.26 -9.69 -8.36
CA GLU A 61 -19.23 -10.74 -8.50
C GLU A 61 -17.92 -10.22 -9.14
N ARG A 62 -18.03 -9.19 -10.00
CA ARG A 62 -16.91 -8.45 -10.59
C ARG A 62 -15.93 -7.91 -9.56
N PHE A 63 -16.38 -7.19 -8.53
CA PHE A 63 -15.48 -6.59 -7.53
C PHE A 63 -14.77 -7.65 -6.70
N ARG A 64 -15.46 -8.78 -6.43
CA ARG A 64 -14.85 -9.93 -5.76
C ARG A 64 -13.73 -10.55 -6.60
N LYS A 65 -13.93 -10.71 -7.91
CA LYS A 65 -12.89 -11.17 -8.84
C LYS A 65 -11.73 -10.20 -8.92
N ILE A 66 -11.99 -8.91 -9.11
CA ILE A 66 -10.95 -7.85 -9.14
C ILE A 66 -10.07 -7.92 -7.90
N ARG A 67 -10.68 -7.98 -6.71
CA ARG A 67 -9.93 -8.00 -5.45
C ARG A 67 -9.14 -9.29 -5.26
N ALA A 68 -9.66 -10.42 -5.70
CA ALA A 68 -8.93 -11.69 -5.69
C ALA A 68 -7.70 -11.64 -6.63
N PHE A 69 -7.86 -11.14 -7.85
CA PHE A 69 -6.76 -10.96 -8.79
C PHE A 69 -5.74 -9.93 -8.29
N ALA A 70 -6.20 -8.78 -7.76
CA ALA A 70 -5.33 -7.77 -7.18
C ALA A 70 -4.47 -8.31 -6.02
N CYS A 71 -5.07 -9.15 -5.15
CA CYS A 71 -4.35 -9.84 -4.09
C CYS A 71 -3.31 -10.83 -4.66
N SER A 72 -3.67 -11.60 -5.69
CA SER A 72 -2.74 -12.51 -6.37
C SER A 72 -1.54 -11.77 -6.98
N TYR A 73 -1.79 -10.66 -7.69
CA TYR A 73 -0.73 -9.81 -8.22
C TYR A 73 0.16 -9.21 -7.13
N ALA A 74 -0.44 -8.77 -6.02
CA ALA A 74 0.31 -8.24 -4.87
C ALA A 74 1.24 -9.29 -4.26
N TRP A 75 0.76 -10.52 -4.15
CA TRP A 75 1.55 -11.63 -3.64
C TRP A 75 2.72 -11.98 -4.57
N GLN A 76 2.47 -12.04 -5.89
CA GLN A 76 3.51 -12.28 -6.89
C GLN A 76 4.58 -11.18 -6.90
N ALA A 77 4.16 -9.91 -6.85
CA ALA A 77 5.07 -8.77 -6.76
C ALA A 77 5.92 -8.85 -5.47
N SER A 78 5.28 -9.17 -4.34
CA SER A 78 5.95 -9.33 -3.06
C SER A 78 6.97 -10.45 -3.06
N PHE A 79 6.63 -11.58 -3.65
CA PHE A 79 7.53 -12.72 -3.80
C PHE A 79 8.78 -12.35 -4.63
N GLY A 80 8.57 -11.67 -5.77
CA GLY A 80 9.68 -11.21 -6.62
C GLY A 80 10.65 -10.28 -5.90
N VAL A 81 10.13 -9.31 -5.14
CA VAL A 81 10.97 -8.39 -4.35
C VAL A 81 11.67 -9.12 -3.21
N LEU A 82 10.98 -9.99 -2.47
CA LEU A 82 11.61 -10.77 -1.39
C LEU A 82 12.75 -11.63 -1.92
N MET A 83 12.58 -12.25 -3.09
CA MET A 83 13.65 -13.01 -3.74
C MET A 83 14.86 -12.13 -4.08
N LEU A 84 14.62 -10.92 -4.60
CA LEU A 84 15.68 -9.95 -4.88
C LEU A 84 16.40 -9.52 -3.61
N LEU A 85 15.66 -9.20 -2.54
CA LEU A 85 16.24 -8.81 -1.25
C LEU A 85 17.06 -9.95 -0.65
N LEU A 86 16.57 -11.19 -0.73
CA LEU A 86 17.30 -12.37 -0.28
C LEU A 86 18.61 -12.54 -1.05
N LEU A 87 18.60 -12.33 -2.37
CA LEU A 87 19.81 -12.38 -3.18
C LEU A 87 20.80 -11.28 -2.77
N LEU A 88 20.32 -10.06 -2.54
CA LEU A 88 21.15 -8.94 -2.07
C LEU A 88 21.75 -9.19 -0.68
N ASP A 89 21.00 -9.85 0.21
CA ASP A 89 21.46 -10.21 1.55
C ASP A 89 22.51 -11.33 1.50
N ILE A 90 22.26 -12.40 0.74
CA ILE A 90 23.20 -13.53 0.58
C ILE A 90 24.51 -13.09 -0.09
N THR A 91 24.44 -12.18 -1.07
CA THR A 91 25.64 -11.61 -1.71
C THR A 91 26.38 -10.61 -0.83
N GLY A 92 25.82 -10.25 0.33
CA GLY A 92 26.39 -9.28 1.25
C GLY A 92 26.30 -7.83 0.76
N THR A 93 25.51 -7.56 -0.29
CA THR A 93 25.36 -6.23 -0.89
C THR A 93 24.58 -5.30 0.03
N VAL A 94 23.52 -5.81 0.67
CA VAL A 94 22.67 -5.06 1.59
C VAL A 94 22.42 -5.92 2.81
N ARG A 95 22.57 -5.36 4.01
CA ARG A 95 22.13 -6.00 5.26
C ARG A 95 20.87 -5.33 5.74
N LEU A 96 19.76 -6.05 5.69
CA LEU A 96 18.48 -5.59 6.23
C LEU A 96 18.20 -6.33 7.54
N SER A 97 17.79 -5.61 8.56
CA SER A 97 17.21 -6.21 9.76
C SER A 97 15.86 -6.84 9.42
N GLY A 98 15.49 -7.90 10.15
CA GLY A 98 14.17 -8.53 9.96
C GLY A 98 13.00 -7.56 10.12
N ARG A 99 13.16 -6.51 10.94
CA ARG A 99 12.16 -5.45 11.09
C ARG A 99 12.01 -4.62 9.81
N GLU A 100 13.11 -4.24 9.16
CA GLU A 100 13.09 -3.48 7.91
C GLU A 100 12.43 -4.29 6.80
N VAL A 101 12.71 -5.59 6.72
CA VAL A 101 12.07 -6.51 5.76
C VAL A 101 10.56 -6.59 5.99
N LEU A 102 10.10 -6.70 7.24
CA LEU A 102 8.68 -6.73 7.57
C LEU A 102 7.96 -5.43 7.17
N VAL A 103 8.58 -4.28 7.45
CA VAL A 103 8.02 -2.98 7.05
C VAL A 103 7.94 -2.86 5.54
N LEU A 104 9.00 -3.25 4.83
CA LEU A 104 9.03 -3.21 3.37
C LEU A 104 7.97 -4.12 2.77
N LEU A 105 7.79 -5.32 3.33
CA LEU A 105 6.79 -6.28 2.88
C LEU A 105 5.35 -5.77 3.08
N LEU A 106 5.06 -5.18 4.23
CA LEU A 106 3.74 -4.59 4.52
C LEU A 106 3.39 -3.50 3.50
N PHE A 107 4.34 -2.61 3.21
CA PHE A 107 4.10 -1.54 2.23
C PHE A 107 4.02 -2.07 0.81
N LEU A 108 4.88 -3.00 0.43
CA LEU A 108 4.86 -3.59 -0.89
C LEU A 108 3.54 -4.30 -1.16
N MET A 109 3.06 -5.13 -0.23
CA MET A 109 1.77 -5.80 -0.37
C MET A 109 0.61 -4.81 -0.47
N GLY A 110 0.54 -3.82 0.42
CA GLY A 110 -0.54 -2.84 0.42
C GLY A 110 -0.58 -2.00 -0.85
N THR A 111 0.58 -1.53 -1.32
CA THR A 111 0.69 -0.65 -2.49
C THR A 111 0.47 -1.41 -3.80
N SER A 112 1.01 -2.63 -3.92
CA SER A 112 0.82 -3.46 -5.12
C SER A 112 -0.62 -3.95 -5.26
N ALA A 113 -1.28 -4.33 -4.17
CA ALA A 113 -2.71 -4.69 -4.18
C ALA A 113 -3.57 -3.51 -4.62
N SER A 114 -3.31 -2.34 -4.04
CA SER A 114 -3.96 -1.08 -4.40
C SER A 114 -3.76 -0.77 -5.91
N ALA A 115 -2.52 -0.81 -6.39
CA ALA A 115 -2.21 -0.52 -7.79
C ALA A 115 -2.87 -1.51 -8.75
N ALA A 116 -2.86 -2.80 -8.42
CA ALA A 116 -3.49 -3.84 -9.22
C ALA A 116 -5.01 -3.68 -9.25
N GLU A 117 -5.65 -3.41 -8.11
CA GLU A 117 -7.09 -3.15 -8.01
C GLU A 117 -7.49 -1.96 -8.88
N TRP A 118 -6.76 -0.84 -8.79
CA TRP A 118 -7.00 0.34 -9.61
C TRP A 118 -6.84 0.07 -11.11
N HIS A 119 -5.81 -0.68 -11.50
CA HIS A 119 -5.58 -1.04 -12.90
C HIS A 119 -6.69 -1.96 -13.45
N LEU A 120 -7.16 -2.92 -12.66
CA LEU A 120 -8.21 -3.86 -13.07
C LEU A 120 -9.58 -3.18 -13.14
N LEU A 121 -9.89 -2.24 -12.23
CA LEU A 121 -11.11 -1.42 -12.29
C LEU A 121 -11.23 -0.67 -13.63
N ARG A 122 -10.11 -0.12 -14.13
CA ARG A 122 -10.07 0.60 -15.40
C ARG A 122 -10.31 -0.26 -16.64
N LYS A 123 -10.13 -1.58 -16.56
CA LYS A 123 -10.26 -2.48 -17.71
C LYS A 123 -11.70 -2.93 -17.99
N GLY A 124 -12.66 -2.65 -17.10
CA GLY A 124 -14.10 -2.86 -17.33
C GLY A 124 -14.58 -4.33 -17.27
N ASP A 125 -13.73 -5.30 -17.62
CA ASP A 125 -14.02 -6.72 -17.45
C ASP A 125 -12.75 -7.52 -17.07
N VAL A 126 -12.85 -8.29 -15.98
CA VAL A 126 -11.84 -9.27 -15.56
C VAL A 126 -12.49 -10.64 -15.65
N GLY A 127 -12.42 -11.19 -16.86
CA GLY A 127 -12.87 -12.54 -17.20
C GLY A 127 -11.99 -13.61 -16.58
#